data_AF-A0A2V8M6X0-F1
#
_entry.id   AF-A0A2V8M6X0-F1
#
_cell.length_a   1.000
_cell.length_b   1.000
_cell.length_c   1.000
_cell.angle_alpha   90.00
_cell.angle_beta   90.00
_cell.angle_gamma   90.00
#
_symmetry.space_group_name_H-M   'P 1'
#
loop_
_entity.id
_entity.type
_entity.pdbx_description
1 polymer ?
#
loop_
_entity_poly.entity_id
_entity_poly.type
_entity_poly.pdbx_seq_one_letter_code
_entity_poly.pdbx_strand_id
1 'polypeptide(L)' 'MLVLGMFIFVAFVASKWLPASTGAPQVGQKAPDFTLVDTNDKSVSLSELLSSPIKSVPPASAGGPRAPKGVLLIFYRGYW' A
#
# COMPACT_ATOMS: atom_id res chain seq x y z
N MET A 1 28.86 -22.42 -21.53
CA MET A 1 27.47 -22.68 -21.08
C MET A 1 27.23 -22.32 -19.62
N LEU A 2 28.11 -22.68 -18.67
CA LEU A 2 27.96 -22.34 -17.24
C LEU A 2 27.76 -20.83 -16.99
N VAL A 3 28.62 -19.97 -17.54
CA VAL A 3 28.57 -18.52 -17.32
C VAL A 3 27.25 -17.93 -17.81
N LEU A 4 26.79 -18.33 -19.00
CA LEU A 4 25.52 -17.89 -19.56
C LEU A 4 24.32 -18.37 -18.72
N GLY A 5 24.34 -19.62 -18.26
CA GLY A 5 23.31 -20.17 -17.38
C GLY A 5 23.23 -19.43 -16.03
N MET A 6 24.38 -19.12 -15.43
CA MET A 6 24.44 -18.35 -14.18
C MET A 6 23.94 -16.91 -14.38
N PHE A 7 24.30 -16.26 -15.49
CA PHE A 7 23.81 -14.93 -15.82
C PHE A 7 22.28 -14.90 -15.94
N ILE A 8 21.69 -15.86 -16.67
CA ILE A 8 20.23 -15.98 -16.80
C ILE A 8 19.58 -16.25 -15.43
N PHE A 9 20.15 -17.14 -14.63
CA PHE A 9 19.62 -17.44 -13.31
C PHE A 9 19.64 -16.22 -12.37
N VAL A 10 20.75 -15.49 -12.30
CA VAL A 10 20.85 -14.30 -11.45
C VAL A 10 19.92 -13.20 -11.93
N ALA A 11 19.94 -12.89 -13.23
CA ALA A 11 19.17 -11.80 -13.81
C ALA A 11 17.66 -12.02 -13.68
N PHE A 12 17.17 -13.26 -13.84
CA PHE A 12 15.73 -13.52 -13.95
C PHE A 12 15.13 -14.27 -12.77
N VAL A 13 15.90 -15.06 -12.02
CA VAL A 13 15.39 -15.86 -10.91
C VAL A 13 15.77 -15.23 -9.57
N ALA A 14 17.08 -15.13 -9.29
CA ALA A 14 17.55 -14.61 -8.00
C ALA A 14 17.12 -13.14 -7.78
N SER A 15 17.12 -12.32 -8.83
CA SER A 15 16.70 -10.91 -8.76
C SER A 15 15.21 -10.73 -8.39
N LYS A 16 14.39 -11.77 -8.53
CA LYS A 16 12.96 -11.77 -8.20
C LYS A 16 12.65 -12.37 -6.83
N TRP A 17 13.66 -12.88 -6.12
CA TRP A 17 13.48 -13.39 -4.77
C TRP A 17 13.27 -12.22 -3.81
N LEU A 18 11.99 -11.95 -3.53
CA LEU A 18 11.59 -11.05 -2.47
C LEU A 18 11.58 -11.82 -1.15
N PRO A 19 12.09 -11.24 -0.06
CA PRO A 19 11.85 -11.79 1.27
C PRO A 19 10.36 -11.99 1.50
N ALA A 20 9.99 -13.09 2.14
CA ALA A 20 8.60 -13.33 2.51
C ALA A 20 8.10 -12.22 3.46
N SER A 21 6.86 -11.77 3.27
CA SER A 21 6.23 -10.76 4.13
C SER A 21 5.66 -11.40 5.40
N THR A 22 6.54 -11.93 6.26
CA THR A 22 6.16 -12.71 7.45
C THR A 22 5.35 -11.92 8.47
N GLY A 23 5.41 -10.58 8.45
CA GLY A 23 4.66 -9.69 9.33
C GLY A 23 3.41 -9.06 8.71
N ALA A 24 3.00 -9.48 7.50
CA ALA A 24 1.82 -8.91 6.87
C ALA A 24 0.53 -9.28 7.64
N PRO A 25 -0.36 -8.31 7.93
CA PRO A 25 -1.65 -8.61 8.54
C PRO A 25 -2.49 -9.53 7.66
N GLN A 26 -3.12 -10.53 8.28
CA GLN A 26 -4.03 -11.45 7.59
C GLN A 26 -5.47 -10.91 7.57
N VAL A 27 -6.32 -11.50 6.72
CA VAL A 27 -7.75 -11.15 6.69
C VAL A 27 -8.38 -11.36 8.06
N GLY A 28 -9.15 -10.37 8.52
CA GLY A 28 -9.77 -10.38 9.85
C GLY A 28 -8.86 -9.87 10.98
N GLN A 29 -7.56 -9.67 10.73
CA GLN A 29 -6.69 -8.98 11.67
C GLN A 29 -6.81 -7.46 11.53
N LYS A 30 -6.69 -6.75 12.65
CA LYS A 30 -6.63 -5.29 12.65
C LYS A 30 -5.31 -4.85 12.01
N ALA A 31 -5.39 -3.94 11.03
CA ALA A 31 -4.20 -3.31 10.47
C ALA A 31 -3.42 -2.54 11.56
N PRO A 32 -2.09 -2.67 11.62
CA PRO A 32 -1.26 -1.84 12.49
C PRO A 32 -1.49 -0.36 12.22
N ASP A 33 -1.49 0.45 13.29
CA ASP A 33 -1.54 1.89 13.12
C ASP A 33 -0.21 2.39 12.55
N PHE A 34 -0.28 3.44 11.74
CA PHE A 34 0.90 4.03 11.11
C PHE A 34 0.68 5.51 10.84
N THR A 35 1.80 6.23 10.75
CA THR A 35 1.87 7.60 10.26
C THR A 35 2.95 7.66 9.18
N LEU A 36 2.59 8.12 8.00
CA LEU A 36 3.49 8.27 6.85
C LEU A 36 3.44 9.71 6.35
N VAL A 37 4.53 10.15 5.75
CA VAL A 37 4.61 11.45 5.09
C VAL A 37 4.10 11.29 3.65
N ASP A 38 3.16 12.14 3.24
CA ASP A 38 2.67 12.18 1.87
C ASP A 38 3.63 12.92 0.93
N THR A 39 3.26 13.07 -0.34
CA THR A 39 4.09 13.77 -1.34
C THR A 39 4.21 15.28 -1.12
N ASN A 40 3.45 15.85 -0.18
CA ASN A 40 3.43 17.26 0.18
C ASN A 40 4.06 17.51 1.56
N ASP A 41 4.87 16.56 2.05
CA ASP A 41 5.48 16.58 3.39
C ASP A 41 4.47 16.57 4.55
N LYS A 42 3.21 16.22 4.29
CA LYS A 42 2.17 16.15 5.32
C LYS A 42 2.20 14.77 5.98
N SER A 43 2.25 14.76 7.31
CA SER A 43 2.02 13.53 8.09
C SER A 43 0.55 13.09 7.98
N VAL A 44 0.34 11.85 7.56
CA VAL A 44 -0.98 11.22 7.38
C VAL A 44 -1.01 9.92 8.19
N SER A 45 -2.03 9.76 9.02
CA SER A 45 -2.22 8.55 9.83
C SER A 45 -3.37 7.68 9.34
N LEU A 46 -3.35 6.39 9.67
CA LEU A 46 -4.45 5.47 9.33
C LEU A 46 -5.78 5.92 9.97
N SER A 47 -5.74 6.39 11.22
CA SER A 47 -6.92 6.89 11.93
C SER A 47 -7.53 8.14 11.30
N GLU A 48 -6.67 9.05 10.81
CA GLU A 48 -7.09 10.23 10.03
C GLU A 48 -7.79 9.81 8.73
N LEU A 49 -7.23 8.83 8.01
CA LEU A 49 -7.80 8.34 6.75
C LEU A 49 -9.16 7.66 6.94
N LEU A 50 -9.42 7.03 8.09
CA LEU A 50 -10.70 6.40 8.39
C LEU A 50 -11.77 7.40 8.88
N SER A 51 -11.35 8.56 9.37
CA SER A 51 -12.25 9.56 9.97
C SER A 51 -12.55 10.74 9.03
N SER A 52 -11.62 11.06 8.13
CA SER A 52 -11.71 12.23 7.26
C SER A 52 -12.73 12.02 6.14
N PRO A 53 -13.70 12.93 5.94
CA PRO A 53 -14.68 12.81 4.86
C PRO A 53 -14.03 12.72 3.49
N ILE A 54 -14.54 11.85 2.62
CA ILE A 54 -14.05 11.74 1.25
C ILE A 54 -14.47 13.01 0.49
N LYS A 55 -13.49 13.75 -0.05
CA LYS A 55 -13.72 14.98 -0.83
C LYS A 55 -14.32 14.74 -2.23
N SER A 56 -14.73 13.52 -2.55
CA SER A 56 -15.33 13.20 -3.85
C SER A 56 -16.74 13.75 -3.95
N VAL A 57 -17.11 14.24 -5.15
CA VAL A 57 -18.47 14.65 -5.49
C VAL A 57 -19.46 13.54 -5.07
N PRO A 58 -20.39 13.80 -4.13
CA PRO A 58 -21.39 12.81 -3.76
C PRO A 58 -22.25 12.45 -4.98
N PRO A 59 -22.70 11.19 -5.12
CA PRO A 59 -23.85 10.89 -5.96
C PRO A 59 -24.99 11.87 -5.61
N ALA A 60 -25.76 12.34 -6.60
CA ALA A 60 -26.87 13.27 -6.37
C ALA A 60 -27.90 12.78 -5.31
N SER A 61 -27.86 11.49 -4.95
CA SER A 61 -28.67 10.81 -3.94
C SER A 61 -28.03 10.70 -2.55
N ALA A 62 -26.77 11.07 -2.36
CA ALA A 62 -26.06 10.92 -1.10
C ALA A 62 -25.97 12.26 -0.36
N GLY A 63 -26.78 12.42 0.69
CA GLY A 63 -26.74 13.59 1.56
C GLY A 63 -25.41 13.70 2.31
N GLY A 64 -24.85 14.91 2.34
CA GLY A 64 -23.75 15.36 3.20
C GLY A 64 -22.39 14.63 3.04
N PRO A 65 -21.30 15.21 3.55
CA PRO A 65 -20.00 14.52 3.63
C PRO A 65 -20.11 13.27 4.52
N ARG A 66 -19.60 12.13 4.06
CA ARG A 66 -19.61 10.86 4.82
C ARG A 66 -18.19 10.41 5.15
N ALA A 67 -18.03 9.83 6.34
CA ALA A 67 -16.81 9.12 6.71
C ALA A 67 -16.56 7.92 5.75
N PRO A 68 -15.29 7.61 5.43
CA PRO A 68 -14.90 6.48 4.61
C PRO A 68 -15.34 5.15 5.22
N LYS A 69 -15.67 4.17 4.38
CA LYS A 69 -15.99 2.79 4.83
C LYS A 69 -14.75 1.90 4.98
N GLY A 70 -13.60 2.33 4.45
CA GLY A 70 -12.36 1.58 4.49
C GLY A 70 -11.24 2.29 3.72
N VAL A 71 -10.02 1.77 3.85
CA VAL A 71 -8.79 2.29 3.22
C VAL A 71 -8.10 1.14 2.49
N LEU A 72 -7.64 1.39 1.26
CA LEU A 72 -6.83 0.44 0.48
C LEU A 72 -5.34 0.81 0.63
N LEU A 73 -4.53 -0.12 1.13
CA LEU A 73 -3.09 0.05 1.28
C LEU A 73 -2.36 -0.63 0.11
N ILE A 74 -1.55 0.12 -0.64
CA ILE A 74 -0.75 -0.38 -1.75
C ILE A 74 0.73 -0.23 -1.39
N PHE A 75 1.40 -1.36 -1.16
CA PHE A 75 2.85 -1.40 -0.90
C PHE A 75 3.58 -1.64 -2.23
N TYR A 76 4.53 -0.78 -2.57
CA TYR A 76 5.34 -0.90 -3.79
C TYR A 76 6.82 -0.63 -3.48
N ARG A 77 7.73 -1.29 -4.22
CA ARG A 77 9.19 -1.29 -3.95
C ARG A 77 9.93 -0.06 -4.51
N GLY A 78 9.29 0.73 -5.36
CA GLY A 78 9.87 1.94 -5.92
C GLY A 78 8.90 2.67 -6.84
N TYR A 79 9.00 3.99 -6.86
CA TYR A 79 8.34 4.89 -7.80
C TYR A 79 9.47 5.60 -8.58
N TRP A 80 9.38 5.58 -9.91
CA TRP A 80 10.42 6.08 -10.81
C TRP A 80 10.04 7.47 -11.34
#